data_AF-A0A0Q9SP77-F1
#
_entry.id   AF-A0A0Q9SP77-F1
#
_cell.length_a   1.000
_cell.length_b   1.000
_cell.length_c   1.000
_cell.angle_alpha   90.00
_cell.angle_beta   90.00
_cell.angle_gamma   90.00
#
_symmetry.space_group_name_H-M   'P 1'
#
loop_
_entity.id
_entity.type
_entity.pdbx_description
1 polymer ?
#
loop_
_entity_poly.entity_id
_entity_poly.type
_entity_poly.pdbx_seq_one_letter_code
_entity_poly.pdbx_strand_id
1 'polypeptide(L)'
;MTGPTFQGHVEDFRLAPDEFDAIHFHDDDISDAEWPVALTFDIPEDMPSGVYAFRLKADGRDHHVPFFVGPGQRSRDVAVLFPTGSYLAYANDRIAFEADGMEMLLGHTPIVHSEDLVMQDHPEFGRSCYEIHNDGSGVIFSTAHRPLITMQPRYRASFMSEGPWGLPADLCLTHWLEEVGCEFDALTDETLDLEGYDLISKYRVVITGSHPEYMTRAELDALAEFTAAGGRLMYLGGNGFYATASFDPDNRHVLEVRRADGGTRPHQTPFAERRHTTSGESAGLWRNKGKAPERLVGVGMSAQGFDRCTYYQRLEDSFDARAAFIFEGIGAEELLGDFGIIGGGAAGSEIDFYNPSLGSPPDTLVLATSGPLSDAYLLVTEELFEQLPGLGGTEQPSVRSDVVYAALDGGGGIFSVGSIAWTGSLSYNGYDNNIARLTSNVLTRFRDPEPLK
;
A
#
# COMPACT_ATOMS: atom_id res chain seq x y z
N MET A 1 -5.94 20.61 -18.70
CA MET A 1 -7.08 20.94 -17.81
C MET A 1 -8.22 21.43 -18.68
N THR A 2 -9.46 21.45 -18.19
CA THR A 2 -10.58 21.97 -18.98
C THR A 2 -10.39 23.44 -19.31
N GLY A 3 -10.61 23.79 -20.57
CA GLY A 3 -10.58 25.14 -21.08
C GLY A 3 -11.86 25.94 -20.84
N PRO A 4 -11.86 27.26 -21.11
CA PRO A 4 -13.07 28.08 -21.03
C PRO A 4 -14.17 27.68 -22.04
N THR A 5 -13.83 26.87 -23.04
CA THR A 5 -14.73 26.36 -24.09
C THR A 5 -15.31 24.98 -23.77
N PHE A 6 -14.93 24.36 -22.64
CA PHE A 6 -15.32 23.01 -22.28
C PHE A 6 -16.85 22.82 -22.23
N GLN A 7 -17.37 21.82 -22.92
CA GLN A 7 -18.81 21.59 -23.06
C GLN A 7 -19.37 20.43 -22.23
N GLY A 8 -18.51 19.62 -21.60
CA GLY A 8 -18.99 18.51 -20.76
C GLY A 8 -19.32 17.22 -21.53
N HIS A 9 -19.06 17.15 -22.83
CA HIS A 9 -19.44 15.99 -23.66
C HIS A 9 -18.36 14.92 -23.74
N VAL A 10 -17.10 15.30 -23.53
CA VAL A 10 -15.93 14.43 -23.68
C VAL A 10 -15.06 14.58 -22.44
N GLU A 11 -14.70 13.47 -21.81
CA GLU A 11 -13.81 13.43 -20.63
C GLU A 11 -12.34 13.10 -21.00
N ASP A 12 -12.09 12.82 -22.28
CA ASP A 12 -10.77 12.45 -22.78
C ASP A 12 -10.18 13.61 -23.60
N PHE A 13 -9.19 14.28 -23.01
CA PHE A 13 -8.50 15.43 -23.63
C PHE A 13 -7.89 15.11 -25.01
N ARG A 14 -7.64 13.83 -25.32
CA ARG A 14 -7.08 13.40 -26.61
C ARG A 14 -8.12 13.42 -27.73
N LEU A 15 -9.41 13.41 -27.39
CA LEU A 15 -10.52 13.39 -28.35
C LEU A 15 -11.06 14.81 -28.64
N ALA A 16 -10.87 15.76 -27.73
CA ALA A 16 -11.34 17.13 -27.86
C ALA A 16 -10.29 18.15 -27.35
N PRO A 17 -9.08 18.21 -27.93
CA PRO A 17 -7.98 19.01 -27.39
C PRO A 17 -8.30 20.51 -27.26
N ASP A 18 -9.14 21.05 -28.14
CA ASP A 18 -9.59 22.45 -28.11
C ASP A 18 -10.49 22.78 -26.90
N GLU A 19 -11.00 21.77 -26.19
CA GLU A 19 -11.75 21.91 -24.93
C GLU A 19 -10.87 21.71 -23.69
N PHE A 20 -9.61 21.30 -23.87
CA PHE A 20 -8.64 21.01 -22.81
C PHE A 20 -7.37 21.85 -22.97
N ASP A 21 -7.54 23.12 -23.30
CA ASP A 21 -6.48 24.07 -23.67
C ASP A 21 -5.99 24.94 -22.50
N ALA A 22 -6.28 24.53 -21.25
CA ALA A 22 -5.84 25.21 -20.04
C ALA A 22 -4.76 24.45 -19.27
N ILE A 23 -3.94 25.22 -18.56
CA ILE A 23 -2.98 24.75 -17.54
C ILE A 23 -3.43 25.37 -16.21
N HIS A 24 -3.48 24.54 -15.17
CA HIS A 24 -3.76 24.99 -13.81
C HIS A 24 -2.44 25.15 -13.07
N PHE A 25 -2.13 26.37 -12.63
CA PHE A 25 -0.90 26.70 -11.94
C PHE A 25 -1.21 26.96 -10.47
N HIS A 26 -0.53 26.26 -9.57
CA HIS A 26 -0.60 26.51 -8.14
C HIS A 26 0.68 27.20 -7.65
N ASP A 27 0.59 27.94 -6.55
CA ASP A 27 1.74 28.63 -5.95
C ASP A 27 2.60 27.72 -5.04
N ASP A 28 2.11 26.50 -4.80
CA ASP A 28 2.69 25.48 -3.91
C ASP A 28 3.02 24.16 -4.63
N ASP A 29 3.02 24.16 -5.97
CA ASP A 29 3.52 23.04 -6.77
C ASP A 29 5.04 22.86 -6.62
N ILE A 30 5.50 21.60 -6.53
CA ILE A 30 6.91 21.23 -6.59
C ILE A 30 7.09 19.91 -7.33
N SER A 31 7.90 19.93 -8.40
CA SER A 31 8.32 18.73 -9.14
C SER A 31 9.78 18.35 -8.87
N ASP A 32 10.63 19.32 -8.54
CA ASP A 32 12.02 19.14 -8.15
C ASP A 32 12.45 20.33 -7.26
N ALA A 33 13.24 20.07 -6.21
CA ALA A 33 13.82 21.12 -5.37
C ALA A 33 14.95 21.91 -6.09
N GLU A 34 15.49 21.37 -7.18
CA GLU A 34 16.58 21.92 -7.99
C GLU A 34 17.84 22.26 -7.17
N TRP A 35 18.07 21.54 -6.07
CA TRP A 35 19.24 21.76 -5.23
C TRP A 35 20.52 21.27 -5.91
N PRO A 36 21.66 21.96 -5.71
CA PRO A 36 22.94 21.46 -6.20
C PRO A 36 23.27 20.09 -5.59
N VAL A 37 23.72 19.16 -6.42
CA VAL A 37 24.19 17.85 -5.96
C VAL A 37 25.34 18.01 -4.97
N ALA A 38 25.13 17.55 -3.74
CA ALA A 38 26.14 17.61 -2.68
C ALA A 38 27.06 16.38 -2.64
N LEU A 39 26.54 15.21 -3.03
CA LEU A 39 27.23 13.93 -3.01
C LEU A 39 26.67 13.03 -4.12
N THR A 40 27.54 12.27 -4.79
CA THR A 40 27.17 11.16 -5.66
C THR A 40 27.79 9.89 -5.11
N PHE A 41 27.06 8.77 -5.20
CA PHE A 41 27.51 7.48 -4.72
C PHE A 41 27.25 6.42 -5.80
N ASP A 42 28.32 5.81 -6.29
CA ASP A 42 28.25 4.69 -7.21
C ASP A 42 28.00 3.40 -6.41
N ILE A 43 26.94 2.66 -6.74
CA ILE A 43 26.60 1.39 -6.09
C ILE A 43 27.69 0.35 -6.41
N PRO A 44 28.36 -0.24 -5.40
CA PRO A 44 29.31 -1.33 -5.63
C PRO A 44 28.62 -2.56 -6.24
N GLU A 45 29.32 -3.27 -7.15
CA GLU A 45 28.77 -4.47 -7.80
C GLU A 45 28.39 -5.60 -6.83
N ASP A 46 29.04 -5.65 -5.66
CA ASP A 46 28.82 -6.64 -4.60
C ASP A 46 27.87 -6.17 -3.50
N MET A 47 27.32 -4.95 -3.61
CA MET A 47 26.36 -4.43 -2.65
C MET A 47 25.07 -5.28 -2.71
N PRO A 48 24.62 -5.85 -1.57
CA PRO A 48 23.37 -6.60 -1.54
C PRO A 48 22.18 -5.73 -1.94
N SER A 49 21.20 -6.33 -2.64
CA SER A 49 19.90 -5.68 -2.81
C SER A 49 19.22 -5.52 -1.46
N GLY A 50 18.54 -4.40 -1.24
CA GLY A 50 17.91 -4.04 0.03
C GLY A 50 17.51 -2.57 0.12
N VAL A 51 17.01 -2.19 1.30
CA VAL A 51 16.73 -0.79 1.67
C VAL A 51 17.92 -0.21 2.39
N TYR A 52 18.36 0.96 1.94
CA TYR A 52 19.48 1.69 2.51
C TYR A 52 19.09 3.14 2.79
N ALA A 53 19.92 3.85 3.54
CA ALA A 53 19.75 5.29 3.70
C ALA A 53 21.08 6.00 3.89
N PHE A 54 21.21 7.19 3.30
CA PHE A 54 22.25 8.13 3.71
C PHE A 54 21.82 8.80 5.01
N ARG A 55 22.55 8.53 6.10
CA ARG A 55 22.35 9.21 7.39
C ARG A 55 23.16 10.50 7.42
N LEU A 56 22.49 11.62 7.17
CA LEU A 56 23.03 12.96 7.27
C LEU A 56 23.01 13.42 8.74
N LYS A 57 24.09 14.05 9.20
CA LYS A 57 24.21 14.57 10.58
C LYS A 57 24.72 16.00 10.56
N ALA A 58 23.96 16.92 11.14
CA ALA A 58 24.33 18.33 11.27
C ALA A 58 23.68 18.94 12.52
N ASP A 59 24.41 19.78 13.26
CA ASP A 59 23.90 20.54 14.42
C ASP A 59 23.07 19.73 15.44
N GLY A 60 23.51 18.49 15.71
CA GLY A 60 22.84 17.58 16.65
C GLY A 60 21.56 16.91 16.13
N ARG A 61 21.20 17.14 14.86
CA ARG A 61 20.08 16.51 14.17
C ARG A 61 20.59 15.42 13.22
N ASP A 62 19.75 14.43 12.96
CA ASP A 62 19.98 13.47 11.89
C ASP A 62 18.78 13.32 10.97
N HIS A 63 19.06 13.15 9.68
CA HIS A 63 18.08 12.96 8.63
C HIS A 63 18.54 11.80 7.75
N HIS A 64 17.63 10.91 7.40
CA HIS A 64 17.90 9.76 6.55
C HIS A 64 17.32 10.04 5.17
N VAL A 65 18.10 9.79 4.12
CA VAL A 65 17.60 9.80 2.74
C VAL A 65 17.55 8.34 2.29
N PRO A 66 16.40 7.66 2.37
CA PRO A 66 16.28 6.26 1.99
C PRO A 66 16.43 6.08 0.49
N PHE A 67 16.97 4.93 0.08
CA PHE A 67 17.04 4.49 -1.30
C PHE A 67 17.02 2.96 -1.38
N PHE A 68 16.67 2.43 -2.54
CA PHE A 68 16.58 1.00 -2.79
C PHE A 68 17.71 0.57 -3.71
N VAL A 69 18.41 -0.49 -3.34
CA VAL A 69 19.38 -1.14 -4.23
C VAL A 69 18.67 -2.35 -4.84
N GLY A 70 18.48 -2.34 -6.15
CA GLY A 70 17.82 -3.41 -6.90
C GLY A 70 18.63 -4.71 -6.97
N PRO A 71 18.14 -5.73 -7.70
CA PRO A 71 18.78 -7.04 -7.80
C PRO A 71 20.19 -6.95 -8.40
N GLY A 72 21.14 -7.61 -7.76
CA GLY A 72 22.53 -7.72 -8.22
C GLY A 72 22.80 -8.97 -9.06
N GLN A 73 24.07 -9.39 -9.15
CA GLN A 73 24.45 -10.61 -9.88
C GLN A 73 24.02 -11.92 -9.17
N ARG A 74 23.79 -11.85 -7.85
CA ARG A 74 23.42 -13.01 -7.05
C ARG A 74 21.92 -13.28 -7.19
N SER A 75 21.58 -14.45 -7.74
CA SER A 75 20.17 -14.87 -7.83
C SER A 75 19.57 -15.11 -6.44
N ARG A 76 18.34 -14.61 -6.24
CA ARG A 76 17.49 -14.87 -5.07
C ARG A 76 16.13 -15.37 -5.55
N ASP A 77 15.43 -16.12 -4.68
CA ASP A 77 14.10 -16.68 -4.98
C ASP A 77 12.95 -15.84 -4.43
N VAL A 78 13.26 -14.84 -3.60
CA VAL A 78 12.29 -13.95 -2.95
C VAL A 78 12.59 -12.50 -3.33
N ALA A 79 11.54 -11.76 -3.66
CA ALA A 79 11.57 -10.31 -3.82
C ALA A 79 10.57 -9.63 -2.88
N VAL A 80 10.94 -8.45 -2.39
CA VAL A 80 10.02 -7.53 -1.70
C VAL A 80 9.73 -6.38 -2.64
N LEU A 81 8.45 -6.19 -2.98
CA LEU A 81 7.96 -5.05 -3.74
C LEU A 81 7.57 -3.94 -2.76
N PHE A 82 8.43 -2.92 -2.67
CA PHE A 82 8.20 -1.74 -1.84
C PHE A 82 7.24 -0.78 -2.55
N PRO A 83 6.13 -0.39 -1.91
CA PRO A 83 5.09 0.45 -2.51
C PRO A 83 5.51 1.92 -2.59
N THR A 84 6.55 2.22 -3.38
CA THR A 84 7.11 3.56 -3.55
C THR A 84 6.11 4.54 -4.19
N GLY A 85 5.19 4.07 -5.02
CA GLY A 85 4.07 4.87 -5.52
C GLY A 85 3.18 5.33 -4.37
N SER A 86 2.82 4.43 -3.46
CA SER A 86 2.08 4.81 -2.25
C SER A 86 2.88 5.76 -1.37
N TYR A 87 4.19 5.52 -1.16
CA TYR A 87 5.02 6.43 -0.37
C TYR A 87 5.00 7.86 -0.93
N LEU A 88 5.03 8.01 -2.26
CA LEU A 88 4.93 9.31 -2.91
C LEU A 88 3.52 9.89 -2.80
N ALA A 89 2.46 9.09 -2.89
CA ALA A 89 1.10 9.57 -2.70
C ALA A 89 0.88 10.17 -1.30
N TYR A 90 1.51 9.59 -0.26
CA TYR A 90 1.50 10.05 1.14
C TYR A 90 2.67 10.99 1.51
N ALA A 91 3.51 11.38 0.55
CA ALA A 91 4.74 12.11 0.82
C ALA A 91 4.45 13.47 1.47
N ASN A 92 5.05 13.69 2.64
CA ASN A 92 4.89 14.91 3.44
C ASN A 92 3.45 15.22 3.83
N ASP A 93 2.64 14.20 4.09
CA ASP A 93 1.27 14.39 4.53
C ASP A 93 1.14 15.20 5.83
N ARG A 94 0.20 16.14 5.85
CA ARG A 94 -0.07 17.07 6.96
C ARG A 94 -1.54 17.10 7.37
N ILE A 95 -2.30 16.04 7.04
CA ILE A 95 -3.74 15.96 7.37
C ILE A 95 -4.04 16.19 8.86
N ALA A 96 -3.12 15.91 9.78
CA ALA A 96 -3.31 16.19 11.21
C ALA A 96 -3.55 17.68 11.51
N PHE A 97 -3.12 18.60 10.65
CA PHE A 97 -3.32 20.03 10.80
C PHE A 97 -4.33 20.60 9.80
N GLU A 98 -4.46 19.98 8.62
CA GLU A 98 -5.20 20.57 7.50
C GLU A 98 -6.54 19.89 7.21
N ALA A 99 -6.78 18.66 7.66
CA ALA A 99 -8.01 17.95 7.37
C ALA A 99 -9.13 18.30 8.39
N ASP A 100 -10.23 18.83 7.86
CA ASP A 100 -11.46 19.03 8.64
C ASP A 100 -12.00 17.68 9.13
N GLY A 101 -12.18 17.54 10.44
CA GLY A 101 -12.74 16.32 11.03
C GLY A 101 -11.74 15.19 11.24
N MET A 102 -10.42 15.46 11.24
CA MET A 102 -9.41 14.45 11.48
C MET A 102 -9.65 13.65 12.76
N GLU A 103 -9.95 14.30 13.89
CA GLU A 103 -10.25 13.58 15.15
C GLU A 103 -11.45 12.62 15.03
N MET A 104 -12.42 12.92 14.16
CA MET A 104 -13.56 12.04 13.90
C MET A 104 -13.14 10.82 13.09
N LEU A 105 -12.28 11.01 12.09
CA LEU A 105 -11.71 9.91 11.30
C LEU A 105 -10.86 8.97 12.16
N LEU A 106 -10.12 9.53 13.11
CA LEU A 106 -9.22 8.78 13.98
C LEU A 106 -9.92 8.08 15.13
N GLY A 107 -11.02 8.64 15.63
CA GLY A 107 -11.59 8.22 16.91
C GLY A 107 -10.72 8.60 18.12
N HIS A 108 -9.67 9.40 17.92
CA HIS A 108 -8.81 9.99 18.96
C HIS A 108 -8.13 11.28 18.45
N THR A 109 -7.50 12.02 19.36
CA THR A 109 -6.68 13.19 18.98
C THR A 109 -5.38 12.73 18.30
N PRO A 110 -4.99 13.33 17.15
CA PRO A 110 -3.73 13.02 16.47
C PRO A 110 -2.50 13.10 17.39
N ILE A 111 -1.54 12.20 17.19
CA ILE A 111 -0.28 12.17 17.95
C ILE A 111 0.80 12.86 17.12
N VAL A 112 1.08 14.12 17.42
CA VAL A 112 2.00 14.96 16.65
C VAL A 112 3.44 14.81 17.15
N HIS A 113 4.38 14.64 16.22
CA HIS A 113 5.81 14.54 16.45
C HIS A 113 6.59 15.76 15.94
N SER A 114 7.88 15.83 16.26
CA SER A 114 8.75 16.93 15.81
C SER A 114 8.81 17.04 14.28
N GLU A 115 8.79 15.91 13.60
CA GLU A 115 8.81 15.78 12.14
C GLU A 115 7.58 16.41 11.50
N ASP A 116 6.41 16.26 12.11
CA ASP A 116 5.17 16.89 11.65
C ASP A 116 5.24 18.43 11.77
N LEU A 117 5.86 18.94 12.84
CA LEU A 117 6.12 20.37 13.00
C LEU A 117 7.13 20.89 11.97
N VAL A 118 8.15 20.10 11.61
CA VAL A 118 9.08 20.47 10.53
C VAL A 118 8.35 20.65 9.21
N MET A 119 7.41 19.76 8.87
CA MET A 119 6.61 19.88 7.64
C MET A 119 5.66 21.08 7.64
N GLN A 120 5.21 21.52 8.83
CA GLN A 120 4.43 22.75 8.99
C GLN A 120 5.28 24.02 8.88
N ASP A 121 6.49 24.00 9.46
CA ASP A 121 7.43 25.13 9.39
C ASP A 121 8.05 25.30 7.99
N HIS A 122 8.04 24.25 7.17
CA HIS A 122 8.65 24.20 5.83
C HIS A 122 7.65 23.76 4.74
N PRO A 123 6.62 24.58 4.44
CA PRO A 123 5.65 24.25 3.40
C PRO A 123 6.25 24.14 1.99
N GLU A 124 7.44 24.71 1.76
CA GLU A 124 8.20 24.58 0.51
C GLU A 124 8.65 23.14 0.21
N PHE A 125 8.58 22.22 1.17
CA PHE A 125 8.80 20.79 0.91
C PHE A 125 7.64 20.13 0.15
N GLY A 126 6.58 20.87 -0.14
CA GLY A 126 5.43 20.44 -0.90
C GLY A 126 4.45 19.58 -0.12
N ARG A 127 3.29 19.40 -0.74
CA ARG A 127 2.11 18.72 -0.18
C ARG A 127 2.05 17.24 -0.58
N SER A 128 1.32 16.47 0.21
CA SER A 128 0.87 15.12 -0.12
C SER A 128 -0.27 15.14 -1.13
N CYS A 129 -0.45 14.06 -1.90
CA CYS A 129 -1.63 13.89 -2.73
C CYS A 129 -2.91 13.76 -1.90
N TYR A 130 -2.81 13.63 -0.57
CA TYR A 130 -3.96 13.63 0.35
C TYR A 130 -4.43 15.04 0.76
N GLU A 131 -3.71 16.09 0.35
CA GLU A 131 -4.05 17.47 0.68
C GLU A 131 -4.65 18.22 -0.51
N ILE A 132 -5.03 19.47 -0.26
CA ILE A 132 -5.47 20.43 -1.28
C ILE A 132 -4.43 21.56 -1.41
N HIS A 133 -4.33 22.13 -2.61
CA HIS A 133 -3.59 23.34 -2.89
C HIS A 133 -4.24 24.54 -2.18
N ASN A 134 -3.50 25.66 -2.09
CA ASN A 134 -4.00 26.91 -1.49
C ASN A 134 -5.27 27.47 -2.17
N ASP A 135 -5.54 27.11 -3.43
CA ASP A 135 -6.75 27.49 -4.16
C ASP A 135 -7.96 26.56 -3.90
N GLY A 136 -7.76 25.48 -3.13
CA GLY A 136 -8.76 24.49 -2.76
C GLY A 136 -8.87 23.30 -3.71
N SER A 137 -8.08 23.24 -4.78
CA SER A 137 -8.03 22.08 -5.68
C SER A 137 -7.19 20.95 -5.08
N GLY A 138 -7.46 19.70 -5.47
CA GLY A 138 -6.74 18.54 -4.95
C GLY A 138 -5.31 18.44 -5.48
N VAL A 139 -4.36 18.10 -4.61
CA VAL A 139 -2.99 17.80 -5.03
C VAL A 139 -2.98 16.45 -5.75
N ILE A 140 -2.50 16.45 -6.99
CA ILE A 140 -2.53 15.26 -7.88
C ILE A 140 -1.15 14.79 -8.33
N PHE A 141 -0.09 15.57 -8.06
CA PHE A 141 1.29 15.21 -8.36
C PHE A 141 2.13 15.15 -7.09
N SER A 142 3.06 14.21 -7.06
CA SER A 142 4.09 14.09 -6.03
C SER A 142 5.42 13.70 -6.66
N THR A 143 6.52 13.97 -5.97
CA THR A 143 7.87 13.75 -6.51
C THR A 143 8.83 13.23 -5.44
N ALA A 144 9.77 12.38 -5.86
CA ALA A 144 10.88 11.94 -5.02
C ALA A 144 12.01 12.98 -4.90
N HIS A 145 12.05 14.00 -5.78
CA HIS A 145 13.11 15.02 -5.84
C HIS A 145 12.84 16.20 -4.89
N ARG A 146 12.36 15.91 -3.68
CA ARG A 146 12.15 16.87 -2.59
C ARG A 146 12.44 16.21 -1.24
N PRO A 147 12.68 16.96 -0.16
CA PRO A 147 12.84 16.36 1.16
C PRO A 147 11.58 15.60 1.59
N LEU A 148 11.67 14.28 1.77
CA LEU A 148 10.56 13.43 2.20
C LEU A 148 10.68 13.11 3.70
N ILE A 149 9.99 13.87 4.54
CA ILE A 149 10.02 13.72 6.00
C ILE A 149 9.27 12.44 6.44
N THR A 150 8.15 12.12 5.78
CA THR A 150 7.36 10.91 6.08
C THR A 150 8.10 9.60 5.72
N MET A 151 9.20 9.70 4.97
CA MET A 151 10.09 8.57 4.65
C MET A 151 11.21 8.34 5.69
N GLN A 152 11.28 9.12 6.78
CA GLN A 152 12.25 8.83 7.83
C GLN A 152 11.99 7.46 8.46
N PRO A 153 12.99 6.58 8.65
CA PRO A 153 12.81 5.23 9.25
C PRO A 153 12.18 5.21 10.65
N ARG A 154 12.22 6.34 11.36
CA ARG A 154 11.66 6.50 12.71
C ARG A 154 10.37 7.33 12.73
N TYR A 155 9.87 7.73 11.55
CA TYR A 155 8.64 8.47 11.45
C TYR A 155 7.46 7.63 11.96
N ARG A 156 6.54 8.30 12.64
CA ARG A 156 5.29 7.75 13.14
C ARG A 156 4.18 8.66 12.66
N ALA A 157 3.23 8.10 11.91
CA ALA A 157 2.17 8.88 11.32
C ALA A 157 1.23 9.40 12.41
N SER A 158 0.95 10.70 12.36
CA SER A 158 0.12 11.39 13.35
C SER A 158 -1.33 10.91 13.39
N PHE A 159 -1.78 10.25 12.32
CA PHE A 159 -3.13 9.72 12.13
C PHE A 159 -3.29 8.27 12.61
N MET A 160 -2.29 7.66 13.23
CA MET A 160 -2.39 6.27 13.71
C MET A 160 -2.58 6.23 15.23
N SER A 161 -3.31 5.23 15.73
CA SER A 161 -3.42 4.89 17.16
C SER A 161 -2.13 4.24 17.70
N GLU A 162 -1.01 4.94 17.51
CA GLU A 162 0.38 4.47 17.62
C GLU A 162 0.79 3.52 16.49
N GLY A 163 1.96 3.78 15.90
CA GLY A 163 2.59 2.86 14.95
C GLY A 163 3.29 3.55 13.78
N PRO A 164 4.11 2.80 13.04
CA PRO A 164 4.65 3.25 11.75
C PRO A 164 3.60 3.26 10.62
N TRP A 165 3.86 4.04 9.57
CA TRP A 165 3.12 4.04 8.29
C TRP A 165 4.10 4.20 7.12
N GLY A 166 3.79 3.65 5.96
CA GLY A 166 4.68 3.71 4.79
C GLY A 166 5.99 2.95 5.01
N LEU A 167 7.12 3.51 4.58
CA LEU A 167 8.43 2.85 4.69
C LEU A 167 8.74 2.32 6.11
N PRO A 168 8.55 3.08 7.21
CA PRO A 168 8.69 2.55 8.57
C PRO A 168 7.92 1.25 8.87
N ALA A 169 6.73 1.07 8.30
CA ALA A 169 5.94 -0.15 8.50
C ALA A 169 6.56 -1.31 7.71
N ASP A 170 7.01 -1.04 6.49
CA ASP A 170 7.70 -2.01 5.64
C ASP A 170 9.09 -2.39 6.15
N LEU A 171 9.74 -1.54 6.95
CA LEU A 171 10.95 -1.92 7.66
C LEU A 171 10.70 -3.05 8.68
N CYS A 172 9.49 -3.16 9.25
CA CYS A 172 9.13 -4.28 10.12
C CYS A 172 9.16 -5.62 9.36
N LEU A 173 8.72 -5.61 8.09
CA LEU A 173 8.78 -6.76 7.19
C LEU A 173 10.24 -7.13 6.86
N THR A 174 11.07 -6.16 6.50
CA THR A 174 12.48 -6.43 6.16
C THR A 174 13.26 -6.99 7.34
N HIS A 175 13.02 -6.48 8.55
CA HIS A 175 13.67 -6.96 9.75
C HIS A 175 13.21 -8.39 10.10
N TRP A 176 11.93 -8.73 9.89
CA TRP A 176 11.47 -10.12 10.00
C TRP A 176 12.18 -11.05 9.00
N LEU A 177 12.35 -10.63 7.74
CA LEU A 177 13.08 -11.43 6.75
C LEU A 177 14.53 -11.69 7.17
N GLU A 178 15.21 -10.69 7.73
CA GLU A 178 16.56 -10.86 8.30
C GLU A 178 16.57 -11.88 9.45
N GLU A 179 15.62 -11.80 10.37
CA GLU A 179 15.53 -12.68 11.55
C GLU A 179 15.22 -14.14 11.19
N VAL A 180 14.43 -14.38 10.13
CA VAL A 180 14.21 -15.75 9.62
C VAL A 180 15.30 -16.21 8.65
N GLY A 181 16.34 -15.40 8.41
CA GLY A 181 17.46 -15.73 7.52
C GLY A 181 17.07 -15.82 6.05
N CYS A 182 16.07 -15.06 5.61
CA CYS A 182 15.62 -15.00 4.23
C CYS A 182 16.21 -13.80 3.50
N GLU A 183 17.15 -14.05 2.59
CA GLU A 183 17.65 -13.01 1.69
C GLU A 183 16.63 -12.70 0.60
N PHE A 184 16.47 -11.41 0.26
CA PHE A 184 15.52 -10.93 -0.75
C PHE A 184 16.16 -9.89 -1.67
N ASP A 185 15.56 -9.70 -2.84
CA ASP A 185 15.80 -8.52 -3.68
C ASP A 185 14.73 -7.46 -3.44
N ALA A 186 15.15 -6.20 -3.27
CA ALA A 186 14.27 -5.05 -3.14
C ALA A 186 13.86 -4.53 -4.52
N LEU A 187 12.56 -4.52 -4.78
CA LEU A 187 11.95 -3.96 -5.98
C LEU A 187 11.12 -2.74 -5.59
N THR A 188 10.94 -1.82 -6.53
CA THR A 188 10.08 -0.65 -6.37
C THR A 188 8.99 -0.68 -7.42
N ASP A 189 7.86 -0.03 -7.12
CA ASP A 189 6.75 0.14 -8.06
C ASP A 189 7.23 0.73 -9.39
N GLU A 190 8.09 1.75 -9.34
CA GLU A 190 8.65 2.41 -10.52
C GLU A 190 9.46 1.44 -11.42
N THR A 191 10.21 0.50 -10.80
CA THR A 191 10.98 -0.49 -11.56
C THR A 191 10.07 -1.57 -12.14
N LEU A 192 9.01 -1.96 -11.40
CA LEU A 192 8.03 -2.93 -11.88
C LEU A 192 7.16 -2.36 -13.01
N ASP A 193 6.76 -1.09 -12.94
CA ASP A 193 6.05 -0.40 -14.03
C ASP A 193 6.88 -0.37 -15.32
N LEU A 194 8.19 -0.13 -15.21
CA LEU A 194 9.09 -0.10 -16.35
C LEU A 194 9.38 -1.48 -16.95
N GLU A 195 9.78 -2.43 -16.12
CA GLU A 195 10.34 -3.71 -16.57
C GLU A 195 9.28 -4.82 -16.65
N GLY A 196 8.13 -4.64 -15.99
CA GLY A 196 6.99 -5.55 -16.06
C GLY A 196 7.31 -6.96 -15.57
N TYR A 197 6.66 -7.96 -16.20
CA TYR A 197 6.78 -9.36 -15.84
C TYR A 197 8.22 -9.89 -15.90
N ASP A 198 9.05 -9.40 -16.84
CA ASP A 198 10.43 -9.85 -17.00
C ASP A 198 11.25 -9.65 -15.71
N LEU A 199 11.02 -8.55 -14.99
CA LEU A 199 11.66 -8.26 -13.71
C LEU A 199 11.37 -9.33 -12.66
N ILE A 200 10.10 -9.75 -12.57
CA ILE A 200 9.62 -10.62 -11.49
C ILE A 200 9.55 -12.11 -11.85
N SER A 201 9.64 -12.45 -13.14
CA SER A 201 9.61 -13.83 -13.66
C SER A 201 10.70 -14.75 -13.09
N LYS A 202 11.79 -14.17 -12.58
CA LYS A 202 12.93 -14.88 -11.99
C LYS A 202 12.72 -15.29 -10.52
N TYR A 203 11.75 -14.70 -9.84
CA TYR A 203 11.47 -15.01 -8.43
C TYR A 203 10.44 -16.13 -8.32
N ARG A 204 10.48 -16.84 -7.19
CA ARG A 204 9.42 -17.77 -6.81
C ARG A 204 8.36 -17.07 -5.97
N VAL A 205 8.78 -16.14 -5.11
CA VAL A 205 7.91 -15.43 -4.19
C VAL A 205 8.10 -13.93 -4.36
N VAL A 206 7.00 -13.20 -4.51
CA VAL A 206 6.95 -11.75 -4.36
C VAL A 206 6.15 -11.44 -3.10
N ILE A 207 6.69 -10.58 -2.25
CA ILE A 207 6.04 -10.12 -1.01
C ILE A 207 5.78 -8.62 -1.15
N THR A 208 4.57 -8.18 -0.86
CA THR A 208 4.24 -6.74 -0.87
C THR A 208 4.62 -6.08 0.46
N GLY A 209 4.73 -4.74 0.44
CA GLY A 209 4.64 -3.95 1.67
C GLY A 209 3.27 -4.03 2.35
N SER A 210 3.13 -3.31 3.46
CA SER A 210 1.95 -3.24 4.32
C SER A 210 0.80 -2.46 3.68
N HIS A 211 1.08 -1.60 2.68
CA HIS A 211 0.07 -0.73 2.10
C HIS A 211 0.35 -0.33 0.62
N PRO A 212 0.25 -1.29 -0.33
CA PRO A 212 0.45 -1.03 -1.76
C PRO A 212 -0.81 -0.46 -2.44
N GLU A 213 -1.34 0.65 -1.94
CA GLU A 213 -2.60 1.26 -2.41
C GLU A 213 -2.60 1.73 -3.87
N TYR A 214 -1.54 2.43 -4.30
CA TYR A 214 -1.47 3.10 -5.59
C TYR A 214 -0.62 2.31 -6.58
N MET A 215 -1.27 1.79 -7.61
CA MET A 215 -0.61 0.94 -8.62
C MET A 215 -0.92 1.44 -10.02
N THR A 216 0.02 1.23 -10.94
CA THR A 216 -0.18 1.39 -12.38
C THR A 216 -0.83 0.15 -13.00
N ARG A 217 -1.28 0.28 -14.26
CA ARG A 217 -1.78 -0.88 -15.02
C ARG A 217 -0.67 -1.91 -15.28
N ALA A 218 0.52 -1.45 -15.64
CA ALA A 218 1.63 -2.33 -16.02
C ALA A 218 2.05 -3.24 -14.86
N GLU A 219 2.10 -2.69 -13.65
CA GLU A 219 2.39 -3.47 -12.44
C GLU A 219 1.32 -4.51 -12.14
N LEU A 220 0.04 -4.15 -12.24
CA LEU A 220 -1.06 -5.09 -12.05
C LEU A 220 -1.05 -6.21 -13.09
N ASP A 221 -0.76 -5.88 -14.35
CA ASP A 221 -0.63 -6.87 -15.42
C ASP A 221 0.57 -7.80 -15.18
N ALA A 222 1.71 -7.26 -14.75
CA ALA A 222 2.89 -8.05 -14.42
C ALA A 222 2.65 -9.02 -13.26
N LEU A 223 2.01 -8.57 -12.17
CA LEU A 223 1.70 -9.42 -11.02
C LEU A 223 0.65 -10.51 -11.36
N ALA A 224 -0.32 -10.18 -12.21
CA ALA A 224 -1.30 -11.16 -12.70
C ALA A 224 -0.63 -12.21 -13.60
N GLU A 225 0.27 -11.79 -14.49
CA GLU A 225 1.04 -12.73 -15.32
C GLU A 225 1.96 -13.60 -14.45
N PHE A 226 2.62 -13.01 -13.45
CA PHE A 226 3.48 -13.71 -12.50
C PHE A 226 2.75 -14.83 -11.78
N THR A 227 1.58 -14.55 -11.20
CA THR A 227 0.82 -15.58 -10.48
C THR A 227 0.24 -16.64 -11.44
N ALA A 228 -0.20 -16.26 -12.63
CA ALA A 228 -0.64 -17.20 -13.67
C ALA A 228 0.49 -18.10 -14.21
N ALA A 229 1.74 -17.63 -14.17
CA ALA A 229 2.91 -18.36 -14.63
C ALA A 229 3.59 -19.23 -13.56
N GLY A 230 2.96 -19.41 -12.39
CA GLY A 230 3.48 -20.24 -11.31
C GLY A 230 4.13 -19.47 -10.15
N GLY A 231 4.20 -18.15 -10.26
CA GLY A 231 4.67 -17.25 -9.20
C GLY A 231 3.72 -17.24 -7.99
N ARG A 232 4.28 -16.91 -6.83
CA ARG A 232 3.55 -16.93 -5.55
C ARG A 232 3.61 -15.57 -4.88
N LEU A 233 2.45 -15.01 -4.57
CA LEU A 233 2.31 -13.66 -4.04
C LEU A 233 1.89 -13.71 -2.57
N MET A 234 2.68 -13.08 -1.69
CA MET A 234 2.34 -12.84 -0.30
C MET A 234 1.92 -11.37 -0.15
N TYR A 235 0.62 -11.13 -0.02
CA TYR A 235 0.06 -9.82 0.25
C TYR A 235 -0.10 -9.62 1.75
N LEU A 236 0.89 -8.97 2.37
CA LEU A 236 1.02 -8.81 3.82
C LEU A 236 0.54 -7.43 4.31
N GLY A 237 -0.42 -6.85 3.59
CA GLY A 237 -0.93 -5.51 3.83
C GLY A 237 -2.46 -5.41 3.78
N GLY A 238 -2.96 -4.17 3.82
CA GLY A 238 -4.38 -3.80 3.67
C GLY A 238 -4.55 -2.65 2.66
N ASN A 239 -5.74 -2.55 2.07
CA ASN A 239 -6.08 -1.57 1.02
C ASN A 239 -5.06 -1.53 -0.13
N GLY A 240 -4.60 -2.69 -0.56
CA GLY A 240 -3.67 -2.86 -1.65
C GLY A 240 -4.36 -2.87 -3.01
N PHE A 241 -3.64 -2.43 -4.05
CA PHE A 241 -4.09 -2.46 -5.44
C PHE A 241 -5.39 -1.69 -5.68
N TYR A 242 -5.66 -0.69 -4.85
CA TYR A 242 -6.95 -0.04 -4.73
C TYR A 242 -7.18 0.97 -5.85
N ALA A 243 -6.25 1.90 -5.99
CA ALA A 243 -6.40 3.10 -6.80
C ALA A 243 -5.33 3.21 -7.89
N THR A 244 -5.70 3.96 -8.92
CA THR A 244 -4.86 4.19 -10.10
C THR A 244 -3.78 5.22 -9.80
N ALA A 245 -2.55 4.86 -10.13
CA ALA A 245 -1.41 5.75 -10.24
C ALA A 245 -0.80 5.68 -11.65
N SER A 246 0.03 6.67 -11.99
CA SER A 246 1.00 6.55 -13.08
C SER A 246 2.23 7.39 -12.82
N PHE A 247 3.38 6.91 -13.30
CA PHE A 247 4.63 7.67 -13.31
C PHE A 247 4.71 8.51 -14.59
N ASP A 248 5.32 9.68 -14.51
CA ASP A 248 5.64 10.46 -15.70
C ASP A 248 6.68 9.72 -16.55
N PRO A 249 6.44 9.51 -17.86
CA PRO A 249 7.33 8.70 -18.70
C PRO A 249 8.69 9.37 -18.95
N ASP A 250 8.76 10.69 -18.91
CA ASP A 250 9.98 11.47 -19.11
C ASP A 250 10.70 11.77 -17.78
N ASN A 251 9.94 11.85 -16.68
CA ASN A 251 10.40 12.17 -15.32
C ASN A 251 9.83 11.18 -14.31
N ARG A 252 10.29 9.92 -14.36
CA ARG A 252 9.75 8.81 -13.56
C ARG A 252 9.75 8.97 -12.04
N HIS A 253 10.47 9.97 -11.52
CA HIS A 253 10.42 10.36 -10.12
C HIS A 253 9.12 11.10 -9.74
N VAL A 254 8.31 11.50 -10.72
CA VAL A 254 7.00 12.16 -10.55
C VAL A 254 5.89 11.13 -10.67
N LEU A 255 5.05 11.07 -9.64
CA LEU A 255 3.84 10.29 -9.57
C LEU A 255 2.62 11.18 -9.83
N GLU A 256 1.68 10.70 -10.63
CA GLU A 256 0.34 11.27 -10.79
C GLU A 256 -0.72 10.37 -10.15
N VAL A 257 -1.54 10.96 -9.28
CA VAL A 257 -2.71 10.32 -8.66
C VAL A 257 -3.91 11.24 -8.82
N ARG A 258 -4.97 10.75 -9.44
CA ARG A 258 -6.26 11.43 -9.52
C ARG A 258 -7.35 10.57 -8.89
N ARG A 259 -8.30 11.20 -8.19
CA ARG A 259 -9.41 10.50 -7.52
C ARG A 259 -10.74 10.80 -8.21
N ALA A 260 -11.49 9.74 -8.51
CA ALA A 260 -12.77 9.82 -9.23
C ALA A 260 -13.96 9.75 -8.25
N ASP A 261 -15.16 9.42 -8.76
CA ASP A 261 -16.40 9.35 -7.96
C ASP A 261 -16.47 8.17 -6.98
N GLY A 262 -15.54 7.22 -7.04
CA GLY A 262 -15.48 6.05 -6.16
C GLY A 262 -14.27 6.07 -5.24
N GLY A 263 -14.42 5.44 -4.07
CA GLY A 263 -13.35 5.23 -3.09
C GLY A 263 -13.25 6.29 -2.02
N THR A 264 -12.65 5.93 -0.88
CA THR A 264 -12.30 6.91 0.16
C THR A 264 -11.35 7.94 -0.41
N ARG A 265 -11.62 9.23 -0.18
CA ARG A 265 -10.87 10.31 -0.81
C ARG A 265 -10.94 11.62 -0.01
N PRO A 266 -9.81 12.33 0.16
CA PRO A 266 -9.80 13.64 0.80
C PRO A 266 -10.26 14.77 -0.14
N HIS A 267 -10.12 14.56 -1.45
CA HIS A 267 -10.57 15.46 -2.50
C HIS A 267 -11.01 14.68 -3.74
N GLN A 268 -11.73 15.33 -4.65
CA GLN A 268 -12.28 14.69 -5.84
C GLN A 268 -11.89 15.46 -7.10
N THR A 269 -11.32 14.76 -8.08
CA THR A 269 -10.97 15.34 -9.38
C THR A 269 -12.25 15.64 -10.19
N PRO A 270 -12.34 16.85 -10.81
CA PRO A 270 -13.45 17.21 -11.69
C PRO A 270 -13.68 16.18 -12.78
N PHE A 271 -14.95 15.98 -13.17
CA PHE A 271 -15.39 14.94 -14.12
C PHE A 271 -14.45 14.77 -15.34
N ALA A 272 -14.20 15.87 -16.03
CA ALA A 272 -13.45 15.88 -17.29
C ALA A 272 -11.93 15.76 -17.11
N GLU A 273 -11.42 15.94 -15.90
CA GLU A 273 -9.98 15.99 -15.62
C GLU A 273 -9.50 14.70 -14.97
N ARG A 274 -10.30 13.64 -15.03
CA ARG A 274 -10.00 12.33 -14.45
C ARG A 274 -9.01 11.52 -15.28
N ARG A 275 -8.66 11.94 -16.48
CA ARG A 275 -7.65 11.23 -17.27
C ARG A 275 -6.27 11.66 -16.76
N HIS A 276 -5.43 10.69 -16.39
CA HIS A 276 -4.03 10.97 -16.06
C HIS A 276 -3.32 11.54 -17.29
N THR A 277 -2.60 12.64 -17.12
CA THR A 277 -1.81 13.23 -18.22
C THR A 277 -0.58 12.40 -18.54
N THR A 278 -0.01 11.71 -17.55
CA THR A 278 1.23 10.92 -17.68
C THR A 278 1.02 9.62 -18.45
N SER A 279 -0.14 8.97 -18.31
CA SER A 279 -0.43 7.66 -18.92
C SER A 279 -1.65 7.63 -19.84
N GLY A 280 -2.54 8.62 -19.73
CA GLY A 280 -3.86 8.54 -20.34
C GLY A 280 -4.76 7.46 -19.74
N GLU A 281 -4.44 6.91 -18.57
CA GLU A 281 -5.32 6.02 -17.80
C GLU A 281 -6.42 6.84 -17.10
N SER A 282 -7.62 6.29 -16.93
CA SER A 282 -8.68 6.98 -16.18
C SER A 282 -8.40 6.93 -14.68
N ALA A 283 -8.76 7.95 -13.91
CA ALA A 283 -8.58 8.00 -12.46
C ALA A 283 -9.44 6.97 -11.70
N GLY A 284 -9.17 6.83 -10.40
CA GLY A 284 -10.01 6.11 -9.46
C GLY A 284 -9.70 4.61 -9.35
N LEU A 285 -10.70 3.84 -8.95
CA LEU A 285 -10.51 2.47 -8.47
C LEU A 285 -10.30 1.44 -9.57
N TRP A 286 -9.40 0.49 -9.35
CA TRP A 286 -9.16 -0.61 -10.28
C TRP A 286 -10.35 -1.57 -10.41
N ARG A 287 -11.15 -1.72 -9.35
CA ARG A 287 -12.41 -2.49 -9.40
C ARG A 287 -13.37 -2.01 -10.48
N ASN A 288 -13.45 -0.70 -10.70
CA ASN A 288 -14.33 -0.09 -11.71
C ASN A 288 -13.82 -0.31 -13.14
N LYS A 289 -12.61 -0.83 -13.29
CA LYS A 289 -11.94 -1.09 -14.57
C LYS A 289 -11.76 -2.57 -14.85
N GLY A 290 -12.49 -3.42 -14.12
CA GLY A 290 -12.40 -4.88 -14.23
C GLY A 290 -11.11 -5.47 -13.67
N LYS A 291 -10.39 -4.73 -12.82
CA LYS A 291 -9.14 -5.14 -12.17
C LYS A 291 -9.24 -5.06 -10.64
N ALA A 292 -10.37 -5.48 -10.07
CA ALA A 292 -10.57 -5.46 -8.63
C ALA A 292 -9.45 -6.24 -7.90
N PRO A 293 -8.94 -5.76 -6.75
CA PRO A 293 -7.88 -6.43 -5.98
C PRO A 293 -8.17 -7.91 -5.71
N GLU A 294 -9.44 -8.26 -5.50
CA GLU A 294 -9.91 -9.62 -5.27
C GLU A 294 -9.43 -10.57 -6.37
N ARG A 295 -9.38 -10.12 -7.62
CA ARG A 295 -8.92 -10.95 -8.75
C ARG A 295 -7.44 -11.32 -8.67
N LEU A 296 -6.62 -10.49 -8.01
CA LEU A 296 -5.18 -10.67 -7.92
C LEU A 296 -4.77 -11.29 -6.58
N VAL A 297 -5.35 -10.82 -5.48
CA VAL A 297 -4.95 -11.19 -4.11
C VAL A 297 -6.08 -11.79 -3.28
N GLY A 298 -7.24 -12.09 -3.88
CA GLY A 298 -8.34 -12.81 -3.22
C GLY A 298 -9.24 -11.96 -2.31
N VAL A 299 -8.72 -10.85 -1.80
CA VAL A 299 -9.43 -9.88 -0.94
C VAL A 299 -9.34 -8.47 -1.52
N GLY A 300 -10.23 -7.58 -1.10
CA GLY A 300 -10.18 -6.16 -1.44
C GLY A 300 -10.79 -5.30 -0.34
N MET A 301 -10.56 -3.98 -0.45
CA MET A 301 -10.86 -3.01 0.59
C MET A 301 -12.29 -3.11 1.12
N SER A 302 -12.38 -3.25 2.44
CA SER A 302 -13.63 -3.31 3.21
C SER A 302 -13.90 -2.00 3.93
N ALA A 303 -12.92 -1.53 4.71
CA ALA A 303 -13.10 -0.42 5.64
C ALA A 303 -11.76 0.16 6.08
N GLN A 304 -11.81 1.36 6.61
CA GLN A 304 -10.71 1.99 7.33
C GLN A 304 -11.17 2.47 8.71
N GLY A 305 -10.28 2.40 9.69
CA GLY A 305 -10.47 2.89 11.05
C GLY A 305 -9.15 2.92 11.78
N PHE A 306 -8.87 4.01 12.48
CA PHE A 306 -7.53 4.26 13.02
C PHE A 306 -7.48 4.30 14.55
N ASP A 307 -8.58 3.98 15.24
CA ASP A 307 -8.70 4.07 16.70
C ASP A 307 -7.99 2.93 17.45
N ARG A 308 -8.03 1.72 16.90
CA ARG A 308 -7.34 0.52 17.40
C ARG A 308 -7.33 -0.58 16.34
N CYS A 309 -6.45 -1.55 16.52
CA CYS A 309 -6.45 -2.82 15.80
C CYS A 309 -6.90 -3.96 16.74
N THR A 310 -7.20 -5.11 16.16
CA THR A 310 -7.67 -6.32 16.85
C THR A 310 -6.87 -7.55 16.35
N TYR A 311 -7.35 -8.74 16.63
CA TYR A 311 -6.75 -10.03 16.28
C TYR A 311 -7.51 -10.73 15.15
N TYR A 312 -7.04 -11.89 14.70
CA TYR A 312 -7.81 -12.82 13.88
C TYR A 312 -8.21 -14.08 14.64
N GLN A 313 -9.33 -14.67 14.22
CA GLN A 313 -9.81 -15.98 14.65
C GLN A 313 -9.86 -16.91 13.45
N ARG A 314 -9.37 -18.13 13.65
CA ARG A 314 -9.40 -19.18 12.64
C ARG A 314 -10.84 -19.55 12.26
N LEU A 315 -11.06 -19.77 10.97
CA LEU A 315 -12.31 -20.28 10.40
C LEU A 315 -12.18 -21.77 10.03
N GLU A 316 -13.29 -22.37 9.57
CA GLU A 316 -13.36 -23.79 9.21
C GLU A 316 -12.31 -24.20 8.16
N ASP A 317 -12.09 -23.38 7.15
CA ASP A 317 -11.11 -23.63 6.08
C ASP A 317 -9.66 -23.71 6.60
N SER A 318 -9.35 -23.15 7.77
CA SER A 318 -8.03 -23.28 8.41
C SER A 318 -7.67 -24.71 8.81
N PHE A 319 -8.64 -25.62 8.81
CA PHE A 319 -8.48 -27.04 9.10
C PHE A 319 -8.49 -27.91 7.84
N ASP A 320 -8.63 -27.32 6.65
CA ASP A 320 -8.42 -28.01 5.37
C ASP A 320 -6.97 -28.52 5.29
N ALA A 321 -6.79 -29.75 4.82
CA ALA A 321 -5.47 -30.37 4.67
C ALA A 321 -4.53 -29.55 3.75
N ARG A 322 -5.09 -28.78 2.81
CA ARG A 322 -4.34 -27.87 1.93
C ARG A 322 -3.71 -26.71 2.70
N ALA A 323 -4.38 -26.21 3.73
CA ALA A 323 -3.91 -25.09 4.56
C ALA A 323 -3.14 -25.53 5.82
N ALA A 324 -3.06 -26.83 6.12
CA ALA A 324 -2.49 -27.34 7.36
C ALA A 324 -1.07 -26.83 7.65
N PHE A 325 -0.23 -26.62 6.61
CA PHE A 325 1.12 -26.10 6.76
C PHE A 325 1.15 -24.68 7.34
N ILE A 326 0.14 -23.85 7.05
CA ILE A 326 0.07 -22.45 7.50
C ILE A 326 0.01 -22.39 9.02
N PHE A 327 -0.72 -23.31 9.63
CA PHE A 327 -0.99 -23.35 11.08
C PHE A 327 -0.09 -24.32 11.85
N GLU A 328 0.99 -24.80 11.25
CA GLU A 328 1.94 -25.66 11.97
C GLU A 328 2.50 -24.94 13.20
N GLY A 329 2.34 -25.58 14.37
CA GLY A 329 2.76 -25.02 15.65
C GLY A 329 1.85 -23.89 16.18
N ILE A 330 0.62 -23.76 15.67
CA ILE A 330 -0.38 -22.79 16.14
C ILE A 330 -1.66 -23.54 16.58
N GLY A 331 -2.12 -23.27 17.80
CA GLY A 331 -3.32 -23.87 18.37
C GLY A 331 -4.60 -23.53 17.60
N ALA A 332 -5.61 -24.39 17.75
CA ALA A 332 -6.91 -24.23 17.07
C ALA A 332 -7.70 -23.01 17.59
N GLU A 333 -7.59 -22.70 18.88
CA GLU A 333 -8.34 -21.65 19.58
C GLU A 333 -7.47 -20.42 19.90
N GLU A 334 -6.25 -20.35 19.37
CA GLU A 334 -5.38 -19.19 19.58
C GLU A 334 -5.89 -17.97 18.81
N LEU A 335 -5.95 -16.82 19.48
CA LEU A 335 -6.14 -15.53 18.80
C LEU A 335 -4.84 -15.18 18.07
N LEU A 336 -4.94 -14.95 16.77
CA LEU A 336 -3.78 -14.64 15.95
C LEU A 336 -3.53 -13.14 16.00
N GLY A 337 -2.38 -12.72 16.52
CA GLY A 337 -2.00 -11.31 16.54
C GLY A 337 -2.85 -10.42 17.45
N ASP A 338 -3.25 -10.88 18.63
CA ASP A 338 -3.79 -10.03 19.72
C ASP A 338 -2.66 -9.23 20.40
N PHE A 339 -1.82 -8.63 19.57
CA PHE A 339 -0.63 -7.86 19.88
C PHE A 339 -0.13 -7.19 18.59
N GLY A 340 0.57 -6.07 18.73
CA GLY A 340 1.20 -5.38 17.60
C GLY A 340 1.60 -3.97 17.98
N ILE A 341 2.60 -3.41 17.28
CA ILE A 341 3.00 -2.01 17.49
C ILE A 341 2.13 -1.01 16.71
N ILE A 342 1.30 -1.50 15.79
CA ILE A 342 0.30 -0.73 15.04
C ILE A 342 -1.06 -0.99 15.68
N GLY A 343 -1.62 0.01 16.37
CA GLY A 343 -2.96 -0.06 16.97
C GLY A 343 -3.21 -1.20 17.98
N GLY A 344 -2.18 -1.95 18.39
CA GLY A 344 -2.25 -3.02 19.39
C GLY A 344 -2.61 -4.42 18.88
N GLY A 345 -2.76 -4.64 17.57
CA GLY A 345 -3.19 -5.94 17.01
C GLY A 345 -2.82 -6.11 15.54
N ALA A 346 -2.94 -7.32 15.01
CA ALA A 346 -2.60 -7.64 13.61
C ALA A 346 -3.68 -7.32 12.58
N ALA A 347 -4.92 -7.04 13.02
CA ALA A 347 -6.06 -6.74 12.16
C ALA A 347 -6.59 -5.32 12.40
N GLY A 348 -6.30 -4.39 11.49
CA GLY A 348 -6.84 -3.04 11.54
C GLY A 348 -6.08 -2.02 10.70
N SER A 349 -6.32 -0.74 11.00
CA SER A 349 -6.00 0.44 10.20
C SER A 349 -6.83 0.46 8.92
N GLU A 350 -6.40 -0.26 7.89
CA GLU A 350 -7.23 -0.52 6.72
C GLU A 350 -7.27 -2.02 6.47
N ILE A 351 -8.46 -2.49 6.11
CA ILE A 351 -8.78 -3.91 6.11
C ILE A 351 -9.47 -4.34 4.82
N ASP A 352 -9.15 -5.54 4.38
CA ASP A 352 -9.68 -6.14 3.17
C ASP A 352 -10.46 -7.42 3.51
N PHE A 353 -11.54 -7.67 2.78
CA PHE A 353 -12.39 -8.85 2.98
C PHE A 353 -12.51 -9.69 1.73
N TYR A 354 -12.86 -10.96 1.92
CA TYR A 354 -13.12 -11.87 0.81
C TYR A 354 -14.49 -11.56 0.19
N ASN A 355 -14.49 -11.23 -1.11
CA ASN A 355 -15.69 -10.97 -1.88
C ASN A 355 -15.63 -11.67 -3.27
N PRO A 356 -16.12 -12.91 -3.39
CA PRO A 356 -16.03 -13.67 -4.64
C PRO A 356 -16.83 -13.04 -5.79
N SER A 357 -17.78 -12.14 -5.51
CA SER A 357 -18.53 -11.44 -6.56
C SER A 357 -17.66 -10.47 -7.39
N LEU A 358 -16.52 -10.05 -6.84
CA LEU A 358 -15.52 -9.19 -7.50
C LEU A 358 -14.39 -10.00 -8.17
N GLY A 359 -14.47 -11.33 -8.10
CA GLY A 359 -13.63 -12.23 -8.89
C GLY A 359 -12.45 -12.82 -8.15
N SER A 360 -12.54 -12.98 -6.81
CA SER A 360 -11.60 -13.82 -6.05
C SER A 360 -11.42 -15.19 -6.73
N PRO A 361 -10.20 -15.76 -6.77
CA PRO A 361 -9.96 -17.05 -7.40
C PRO A 361 -10.91 -18.15 -6.88
N PRO A 362 -11.38 -19.06 -7.74
CA PRO A 362 -12.13 -20.23 -7.30
C PRO A 362 -11.34 -21.04 -6.26
N ASP A 363 -12.05 -21.72 -5.37
CA ASP A 363 -11.47 -22.57 -4.31
C ASP A 363 -10.54 -21.84 -3.31
N THR A 364 -10.61 -20.50 -3.27
CA THR A 364 -9.97 -19.69 -2.21
C THR A 364 -10.48 -20.13 -0.84
N LEU A 365 -9.55 -20.48 0.04
CA LEU A 365 -9.80 -20.82 1.44
C LEU A 365 -9.81 -19.55 2.28
N VAL A 366 -10.86 -19.33 3.05
CA VAL A 366 -10.96 -18.21 4.00
C VAL A 366 -10.54 -18.71 5.38
N LEU A 367 -9.25 -18.54 5.69
CA LEU A 367 -8.59 -19.20 6.80
C LEU A 367 -8.88 -18.57 8.16
N ALA A 368 -9.01 -17.25 8.21
CA ALA A 368 -9.27 -16.53 9.44
C ALA A 368 -10.01 -15.23 9.14
N THR A 369 -10.72 -14.70 10.13
CA THR A 369 -11.36 -13.38 10.05
C THR A 369 -11.05 -12.57 11.30
N SER A 370 -11.05 -11.25 11.18
CA SER A 370 -10.77 -10.36 12.30
C SER A 370 -11.79 -10.53 13.44
N GLY A 371 -11.35 -10.28 14.67
CA GLY A 371 -12.24 -10.04 15.80
C GLY A 371 -13.08 -8.77 15.60
N PRO A 372 -13.96 -8.45 16.56
CA PRO A 372 -14.82 -7.27 16.47
C PRO A 372 -14.00 -5.98 16.35
N LEU A 373 -14.38 -5.15 15.38
CA LEU A 373 -13.86 -3.80 15.19
C LEU A 373 -14.80 -2.78 15.83
N SER A 374 -14.32 -1.57 16.07
CA SER A 374 -15.15 -0.48 16.58
C SER A 374 -16.00 0.14 15.47
N ASP A 375 -16.96 0.99 15.84
CA ASP A 375 -17.73 1.79 14.88
C ASP A 375 -16.95 2.96 14.26
N ALA A 376 -15.66 3.13 14.62
CA ALA A 376 -14.75 4.00 13.88
C ALA A 376 -14.38 3.41 12.52
N TYR A 377 -14.48 2.08 12.37
CA TYR A 377 -14.35 1.42 11.08
C TYR A 377 -15.66 1.53 10.31
N LEU A 378 -15.62 2.22 9.18
CA LEU A 378 -16.78 2.42 8.32
C LEU A 378 -16.60 1.69 7.00
N LEU A 379 -17.66 1.03 6.55
CA LEU A 379 -17.69 0.38 5.24
C LEU A 379 -17.39 1.39 4.12
N VAL A 380 -16.52 1.02 3.19
CA VAL A 380 -16.10 1.91 2.10
C VAL A 380 -17.24 2.24 1.13
N THR A 381 -17.13 3.42 0.50
CA THR A 381 -18.20 4.02 -0.30
C THR A 381 -18.64 3.20 -1.51
N GLU A 382 -17.74 2.44 -2.10
CA GLU A 382 -17.94 1.60 -3.28
C GLU A 382 -18.67 0.28 -2.99
N GLU A 383 -18.88 -0.03 -1.71
CA GLU A 383 -19.78 -1.09 -1.24
C GLU A 383 -21.19 -0.56 -0.94
N LEU A 384 -21.38 0.77 -0.97
CA LEU A 384 -22.65 1.42 -0.65
C LEU A 384 -23.40 1.83 -1.92
N PHE A 385 -24.54 1.18 -2.17
CA PHE A 385 -25.45 1.57 -3.27
C PHE A 385 -26.50 2.60 -2.84
N GLU A 386 -26.88 2.60 -1.56
CA GLU A 386 -27.85 3.52 -0.96
C GLU A 386 -27.36 3.98 0.41
N GLN A 387 -27.71 5.21 0.81
CA GLN A 387 -27.35 5.73 2.12
C GLN A 387 -28.20 5.10 3.21
N LEU A 388 -27.60 4.27 4.05
CA LEU A 388 -28.26 3.52 5.12
C LEU A 388 -27.51 3.72 6.45
N PRO A 389 -28.20 3.70 7.60
CA PRO A 389 -27.54 3.65 8.90
C PRO A 389 -26.88 2.28 9.12
N GLY A 390 -26.07 2.19 10.17
CA GLY A 390 -25.45 0.94 10.59
C GLY A 390 -24.32 0.51 9.67
N LEU A 391 -23.37 1.42 9.40
CA LEU A 391 -22.19 1.19 8.54
C LEU A 391 -20.91 0.86 9.33
N GLY A 392 -20.99 0.89 10.66
CA GLY A 392 -19.86 0.70 11.57
C GLY A 392 -19.49 -0.77 11.79
N GLY A 393 -18.29 -1.03 12.31
CA GLY A 393 -17.76 -2.37 12.57
C GLY A 393 -18.59 -3.25 13.50
N THR A 394 -19.44 -2.69 14.37
CA THR A 394 -20.34 -3.50 15.20
C THR A 394 -21.66 -3.87 14.50
N GLU A 395 -21.95 -3.26 13.35
CA GLU A 395 -23.24 -3.34 12.66
C GLU A 395 -23.13 -3.94 11.25
N GLN A 396 -22.03 -3.70 10.53
CA GLN A 396 -21.80 -4.23 9.18
C GLN A 396 -20.94 -5.50 9.17
N PRO A 397 -21.48 -6.65 8.74
CA PRO A 397 -20.71 -7.88 8.62
C PRO A 397 -19.56 -7.81 7.60
N SER A 398 -19.63 -6.89 6.64
CA SER A 398 -18.57 -6.70 5.66
C SER A 398 -17.37 -5.95 6.24
N VAL A 399 -17.51 -5.21 7.34
CA VAL A 399 -16.42 -4.52 8.04
C VAL A 399 -15.61 -5.53 8.84
N ARG A 400 -14.66 -6.17 8.16
CA ARG A 400 -13.77 -7.19 8.70
C ARG A 400 -12.54 -7.35 7.81
N SER A 401 -11.51 -7.97 8.36
CA SER A 401 -10.33 -8.42 7.61
C SER A 401 -10.38 -9.94 7.47
N ASP A 402 -10.17 -10.48 6.26
CA ASP A 402 -10.12 -11.92 6.00
C ASP A 402 -8.72 -12.36 5.56
N VAL A 403 -8.17 -13.40 6.21
CA VAL A 403 -6.93 -14.06 5.78
C VAL A 403 -7.29 -15.17 4.81
N VAL A 404 -6.74 -15.14 3.60
CA VAL A 404 -7.06 -16.11 2.55
C VAL A 404 -5.83 -16.79 1.97
N TYR A 405 -6.04 -18.00 1.44
CA TYR A 405 -5.06 -18.74 0.67
C TYR A 405 -5.73 -19.38 -0.55
N ALA A 406 -5.07 -19.33 -1.70
CA ALA A 406 -5.48 -20.10 -2.87
C ALA A 406 -4.26 -20.60 -3.64
N ALA A 407 -4.31 -21.89 -4.02
CA ALA A 407 -3.48 -22.40 -5.11
C ALA A 407 -4.16 -22.06 -6.43
N LEU A 408 -3.40 -21.53 -7.39
CA LEU A 408 -3.93 -21.06 -8.66
C LEU A 408 -3.68 -22.06 -9.79
N ASP A 409 -4.57 -22.03 -10.77
CA ASP A 409 -4.33 -22.66 -12.06
C ASP A 409 -3.02 -22.11 -12.66
N GLY A 410 -2.15 -23.01 -13.12
CA GLY A 410 -0.78 -22.66 -13.55
C GLY A 410 0.30 -22.89 -12.48
N GLY A 411 -0.09 -23.28 -11.26
CA GLY A 411 0.84 -23.68 -10.19
C GLY A 411 1.30 -22.55 -9.28
N GLY A 412 0.76 -21.34 -9.49
CA GLY A 412 1.00 -20.18 -8.64
C GLY A 412 0.17 -20.23 -7.37
N GLY A 413 0.26 -19.19 -6.56
CA GLY A 413 -0.54 -19.09 -5.35
C GLY A 413 -0.57 -17.72 -4.74
N ILE A 414 -1.59 -17.51 -3.93
CA ILE A 414 -1.79 -16.27 -3.17
C ILE A 414 -1.94 -16.59 -1.69
N PHE A 415 -1.32 -15.77 -0.86
CA PHE A 415 -1.60 -15.69 0.57
C PHE A 415 -1.76 -14.23 0.93
N SER A 416 -2.92 -13.89 1.49
CA SER A 416 -3.31 -12.50 1.75
C SER A 416 -3.83 -12.36 3.16
N VAL A 417 -3.41 -11.30 3.85
CA VAL A 417 -3.80 -11.04 5.24
C VAL A 417 -4.88 -9.96 5.36
N GLY A 418 -4.95 -9.05 4.38
CA GLY A 418 -5.98 -8.02 4.32
C GLY A 418 -5.94 -7.02 5.48
N SER A 419 -4.76 -6.70 6.00
CA SER A 419 -4.59 -5.67 7.03
C SER A 419 -3.21 -5.02 6.99
N ILE A 420 -3.19 -3.68 7.07
CA ILE A 420 -1.95 -2.90 7.20
C ILE A 420 -1.19 -3.28 8.49
N ALA A 421 -1.92 -3.54 9.58
CA ALA A 421 -1.33 -3.75 10.90
C ALA A 421 -0.52 -5.05 11.03
N TRP A 422 -0.67 -6.01 10.11
CA TRP A 422 -0.04 -7.33 10.16
C TRP A 422 1.48 -7.27 10.36
N THR A 423 2.17 -6.43 9.59
CA THR A 423 3.63 -6.30 9.65
C THR A 423 4.11 -5.78 11.01
N GLY A 424 3.30 -4.93 11.66
CA GLY A 424 3.55 -4.42 13.01
C GLY A 424 3.42 -5.46 14.12
N SER A 425 2.92 -6.66 13.82
CA SER A 425 2.80 -7.75 14.78
C SER A 425 3.93 -8.79 14.67
N LEU A 426 4.73 -8.76 13.60
CA LEU A 426 5.80 -9.74 13.36
C LEU A 426 6.85 -9.74 14.48
N SER A 427 7.31 -8.57 14.91
CA SER A 427 8.43 -8.45 15.87
C SER A 427 8.03 -8.65 17.33
N TYR A 428 6.77 -8.91 17.63
CA TYR A 428 6.31 -9.07 19.01
C TYR A 428 7.01 -10.24 19.71
N ASN A 429 7.32 -10.09 20.99
CA ASN A 429 7.98 -11.11 21.82
C ASN A 429 9.27 -11.69 21.18
N GLY A 430 10.04 -10.85 20.49
CA GLY A 430 11.28 -11.28 19.81
C GLY A 430 11.01 -12.34 18.74
N TYR A 431 9.96 -12.15 17.94
CA TYR A 431 9.51 -13.05 16.86
C TYR A 431 8.97 -14.42 17.32
N ASP A 432 8.90 -14.69 18.62
CA ASP A 432 8.23 -15.89 19.15
C ASP A 432 6.74 -15.60 19.37
N ASN A 433 5.99 -15.58 18.27
CA ASN A 433 4.56 -15.33 18.26
C ASN A 433 3.87 -16.00 17.05
N ASN A 434 2.53 -16.06 17.07
CA ASN A 434 1.76 -16.78 16.04
C ASN A 434 1.75 -16.08 14.67
N ILE A 435 1.88 -14.75 14.59
CA ILE A 435 1.94 -14.01 13.32
C ILE A 435 3.27 -14.27 12.61
N ALA A 436 4.39 -14.18 13.33
CA ALA A 436 5.72 -14.49 12.80
C ALA A 436 5.81 -15.96 12.36
N ARG A 437 5.29 -16.90 13.16
CA ARG A 437 5.28 -18.33 12.82
C ARG A 437 4.43 -18.61 11.58
N LEU A 438 3.20 -18.10 11.53
CA LEU A 438 2.29 -18.29 10.39
C LEU A 438 2.91 -17.74 9.09
N THR A 439 3.42 -16.51 9.14
CA THR A 439 4.06 -15.86 7.98
C THR A 439 5.30 -16.66 7.51
N SER A 440 6.07 -17.21 8.46
CA SER A 440 7.26 -18.04 8.15
C SER A 440 6.89 -19.39 7.54
N ASN A 441 5.82 -20.02 8.00
CA ASN A 441 5.29 -21.25 7.42
C ASN A 441 4.87 -21.03 5.96
N VAL A 442 4.18 -19.93 5.67
CA VAL A 442 3.79 -19.54 4.31
C VAL A 442 5.01 -19.30 3.44
N LEU A 443 5.95 -18.46 3.88
CA LEU A 443 7.16 -18.17 3.13
C LEU A 443 7.96 -19.44 2.82
N THR A 444 8.13 -20.31 3.81
CA THR A 444 8.83 -21.60 3.63
C THR A 444 8.15 -22.45 2.56
N ARG A 445 6.83 -22.58 2.64
CA ARG A 445 6.06 -23.35 1.66
C ARG A 445 6.09 -22.72 0.28
N PHE A 446 6.03 -21.40 0.19
CA PHE A 446 6.05 -20.65 -1.07
C PHE A 446 7.42 -20.68 -1.73
N ARG A 447 8.50 -20.88 -0.98
CA ARG A 447 9.84 -21.10 -1.55
C ARG A 447 10.07 -22.54 -2.02
N ASP A 448 9.32 -23.51 -1.54
CA ASP A 448 9.43 -24.91 -1.95
C ASP A 448 8.99 -25.11 -3.41
N PRO A 449 9.82 -25.68 -4.32
CA PRO A 449 9.44 -25.91 -5.71
C PRO A 449 8.24 -26.85 -5.90
N GLU A 450 7.86 -27.64 -4.90
CA GLU A 450 6.69 -28.52 -5.00
C GLU A 450 5.40 -27.72 -5.28
N PRO A 451 4.55 -28.16 -6.24
CA PRO A 451 3.31 -27.45 -6.60
C PRO A 451 2.39 -27.24 -5.40
N LEU A 452 1.76 -26.06 -5.33
CA LEU A 452 0.72 -25.77 -4.34
C LEU A 452 -0.51 -26.66 -4.58
N LYS A 453 -1.25 -26.93 -3.51
CA LYS A 453 -2.44 -27.78 -3.51
C LYS A 453 -3.66 -26.99 -3.07
#